data_AF-A0A970MD31-F1
#
_entry.id   AF-A0A970MD31-F1
#
_cell.length_a   1.000
_cell.length_b   1.000
_cell.length_c   1.000
_cell.angle_alpha   90.00
_cell.angle_beta   90.00
_cell.angle_gamma   90.00
#
_symmetry.space_group_name_H-M   'P 1'
#
loop_
_entity.id
_entity.type
_entity.pdbx_description
1 polymer ?
#
loop_
_entity_poly.entity_id
_entity_poly.type
_entity_poly.pdbx_seq_one_letter_code
_entity_poly.pdbx_strand_id
1 'polypeptide(L)' 'MTKMEFFPLRPEAAPMVYAYEDLNPEYKGLLKIGYTTVNVDQRVA' A
#
# COMPACT_ATOMS: atom_id res chain seq x y z
N MET A 1 32.40 14.42 8.42
CA MET A 1 31.04 13.89 8.66
C MET A 1 30.36 13.75 7.30
N THR A 2 30.22 12.53 6.79
CA THR A 2 29.69 12.28 5.45
C THR A 2 28.18 12.44 5.45
N LYS A 3 27.67 13.24 4.51
CA LYS A 3 26.25 13.61 4.28
C LYS A 3 25.22 12.46 4.37
N MET A 4 25.66 11.20 4.27
CA MET A 4 24.83 10.00 4.34
C MET A 4 24.26 9.70 5.74
N GLU A 5 24.80 10.27 6.82
CA GLU A 5 24.23 10.11 8.16
C GLU A 5 23.04 11.06 8.44
N PHE A 6 22.86 12.08 7.60
CA PHE A 6 21.87 13.15 7.84
C PHE A 6 20.46 12.79 7.33
N PHE A 7 20.35 11.84 6.41
CA PHE A 7 19.07 11.39 5.87
C PHE A 7 18.94 9.87 5.99
N PRO A 8 17.78 9.36 6.46
CA PRO A 8 17.54 7.93 6.44
C PRO A 8 17.55 7.40 5.00
N LEU A 9 17.99 6.16 4.84
CA LEU A 9 17.85 5.44 3.57
C LEU A 9 16.36 5.29 3.22
N ARG A 10 16.06 5.18 1.93
CA ARG A 10 14.69 5.00 1.46
C ARG A 10 14.08 3.74 2.12
N PRO A 11 12.89 3.85 2.77
CA PRO A 11 12.22 2.70 3.34
C PRO A 11 11.73 1.75 2.24
N GLU A 12 11.70 0.45 2.55
CA GLU A 12 11.23 -0.60 1.63
C GLU A 12 9.70 -0.63 1.45
N ALA A 13 8.98 0.22 2.19
CA ALA A 13 7.52 0.29 2.12
C ALA A 13 7.07 0.73 0.72
N ALA A 14 6.29 -0.13 0.06
CA ALA A 14 5.69 0.12 -1.25
C ALA A 14 4.16 0.11 -1.12
N PRO A 15 3.54 1.21 -0.64
CA PRO A 15 2.10 1.26 -0.49
C PRO A 15 1.40 1.13 -1.85
N MET A 16 0.33 0.33 -1.89
CA MET A 16 -0.47 0.11 -3.09
C MET A 16 -1.93 0.48 -2.85
N VAL A 17 -2.52 1.20 -3.80
CA VAL A 17 -3.95 1.50 -3.84
C VAL A 17 -4.60 0.52 -4.82
N TYR A 18 -5.69 -0.11 -4.41
CA TYR A 18 -6.47 -1.01 -5.27
C TYR A 18 -7.93 -0.54 -5.32
N ALA A 19 -8.56 -0.74 -6.47
CA ALA A 19 -9.96 -0.41 -6.69
C ALA A 19 -10.68 -1.54 -7.42
N TYR A 20 -11.89 -1.87 -6.98
CA TYR A 20 -12.74 -2.87 -7.63
C TYR A 20 -14.22 -2.51 -7.48
N GLU A 21 -15.05 -3.03 -8.37
CA GLU A 21 -16.51 -2.95 -8.24
C GLU A 21 -17.01 -4.06 -7.31
N ASP A 22 -17.87 -3.69 -6.35
CA ASP A 22 -18.52 -4.66 -5.46
C ASP A 22 -19.72 -5.32 -6.17
N LEU A 23 -20.02 -6.57 -5.82
CA LEU A 23 -21.18 -7.30 -6.36
C LEU A 23 -22.50 -6.90 -5.67
N ASN A 24 -22.44 -6.12 -4.59
CA ASN A 24 -23.64 -5.57 -3.97
C ASN A 24 -24.42 -4.69 -4.98
N PRO A 25 -25.68 -5.03 -5.31
CA PRO A 25 -26.51 -4.23 -6.22
C PRO A 25 -26.67 -2.76 -5.80
N GLU A 26 -26.57 -2.46 -4.50
CA GLU A 26 -26.66 -1.09 -3.97
C GLU A 26 -25.46 -0.21 -4.33
N TYR A 27 -24.32 -0.82 -4.68
CA TYR A 27 -23.08 -0.12 -5.05
C TYR A 27 -22.76 -0.24 -6.55
N LYS A 28 -23.73 -0.64 -7.36
CA LYS A 28 -23.56 -0.78 -8.81
C LYS A 28 -23.11 0.54 -9.44
N GLY A 29 -21.99 0.51 -10.16
CA GLY A 29 -21.38 1.68 -10.78
C GLY A 29 -20.49 2.51 -9.84
N LEU A 30 -20.24 2.03 -8.62
CA LEU A 30 -19.29 2.63 -7.68
C LEU A 30 -18.03 1.76 -7.55
N LEU A 31 -16.87 2.41 -7.43
CA LEU A 31 -15.60 1.73 -7.15
C LEU A 31 -15.30 1.75 -5.66
N LYS A 32 -15.02 0.57 -5.12
CA LYS A 32 -14.50 0.40 -3.76
C LYS A 32 -12.99 0.50 -3.79
N ILE A 33 -12.45 1.49 -3.08
CA ILE A 33 -11.02 1.81 -3.06
C ILE A 33 -10.44 1.43 -1.70
N GLY A 34 -9.34 0.69 -1.69
CA GLY A 34 -8.55 0.35 -0.50
C GLY A 34 -7.08 0.68 -0.69
N TYR A 35 -6.34 0.80 0.41
CA TYR A 35 -4.88 0.97 0.39
C TYR A 35 -4.22 -0.03 1.34
N THR A 36 -3.03 -0.50 0.97
CA THR A 36 -2.16 -1.28 1.84
C THR A 36 -0.79 -0.61 1.93
N THR A 37 -0.17 -0.62 3.11
CA THR A 37 1.18 -0.08 3.37
C THR A 37 2.23 -1.17 3.58
N VAL A 38 1.85 -2.44 3.48
CA VAL A 38 2.65 -3.57 3.95
C VAL A 38 2.97 -4.55 2.81
N ASN A 39 4.26 -4.84 2.63
CA ASN A 39 4.76 -5.96 1.82
C ASN A 39 4.41 -7.28 2.52
N VAL A 40 3.85 -8.23 1.77
CA VAL A 40 3.35 -9.52 2.26
C VAL A 40 4.45 -10.41 2.88
N ASP A 41 5.72 -10.15 2.55
CA ASP A 41 6.87 -10.98 2.90
C ASP A 41 7.18 -11.03 4.41
N GLN A 42 6.71 -10.07 5.22
CA GLN A 42 6.89 -10.10 6.68
C GLN A 42 5.96 -11.08 7.43
N ARG A 43 5.07 -11.81 6.74
CA ARG A 43 4.17 -12.82 7.36
C ARG A 43 4.61 -14.27 7.18
N VAL A 44 5.73 -14.53 6.48
CA VAL A 44 6.27 -15.89 6.31
C VAL A 44 7.63 -15.99 7.03
N ALA A 45 7.57 -16.06 8.35
CA ALA A 45 8.66 -16.54 9.20
C ALA A 45 8.07 -17.43 10.30
#